data_AF-A0A1G2ND43-F1
#
_entry.id   AF-A0A1G2ND43-F1
#
_cell.length_a   1.000
_cell.length_b   1.000
_cell.length_c   1.000
_cell.angle_alpha   90.00
_cell.angle_beta   90.00
_cell.angle_gamma   90.00
#
_symmetry.space_group_name_H-M   'P 1'
#
loop_
_entity.id
_entity.type
_entity.pdbx_description
1 polymer ?
#
loop_
_entity_poly.entity_id
_entity_poly.type
_entity_poly.pdbx_seq_one_letter_code
_entity_poly.pdbx_strand_id
1 'polypeptide(L)'
;MSIAPFLNKLNEYILNPLILLMFAVALLVFFWGLLRLIWYSDSDEERDTGRRVIVWGIVGMLIMISVYGIINLLLSTFGISTPDYIR
;
A
#
# COMPACT_ATOMS: atom_id res chain seq x y z
N MET A 1 0.09 9.21 -32.55
CA MET A 1 -0.34 9.85 -31.28
C MET A 1 0.25 9.04 -30.14
N SER A 2 0.94 9.66 -29.19
CA SER A 2 1.54 8.94 -28.05
C SER A 2 0.48 8.73 -26.98
N ILE A 3 0.44 7.53 -26.36
CA ILE A 3 -0.44 7.23 -25.22
C ILE A 3 0.12 7.73 -23.88
N ALA A 4 1.39 8.14 -23.84
CA ALA A 4 2.06 8.58 -22.61
C ALA A 4 1.33 9.76 -21.90
N PRO A 5 0.84 10.80 -22.60
CA PRO A 5 0.12 11.90 -21.94
C PRO A 5 -1.18 11.45 -21.26
N PHE A 6 -1.83 10.41 -21.78
CA PHE A 6 -3.02 9.83 -21.16
C PHE A 6 -2.65 9.05 -19.90
N LEU A 7 -1.60 8.21 -19.96
CA LEU A 7 -1.10 7.45 -18.82
C LEU A 7 -0.61 8.38 -17.68
N ASN A 8 0.06 9.48 -18.01
CA ASN A 8 0.48 10.49 -17.03
C ASN A 8 -0.71 11.04 -16.25
N LYS A 9 -1.75 11.51 -16.95
CA LYS A 9 -2.96 12.04 -16.31
C LYS A 9 -3.69 10.98 -15.48
N LEU A 10 -3.79 9.76 -16.01
CA LEU A 10 -4.42 8.66 -15.28
C LEU A 10 -3.66 8.37 -13.98
N ASN A 11 -2.32 8.35 -14.03
CA ASN A 11 -1.52 8.10 -12.84
C ASN A 11 -1.63 9.25 -11.82
N GLU A 12 -1.45 10.48 -12.28
CA GLU A 12 -1.44 11.69 -11.44
C GLU A 12 -2.78 11.93 -10.73
N TYR A 13 -3.90 11.78 -11.44
CA TYR A 13 -5.21 12.15 -10.90
C TYR A 13 -6.01 10.98 -10.33
N ILE A 14 -5.67 9.73 -10.68
CA ILE A 14 -6.43 8.56 -10.23
C ILE A 14 -5.56 7.61 -9.41
N LEU A 15 -4.48 7.08 -9.98
CA LEU A 15 -3.72 6.02 -9.33
C LEU A 15 -2.97 6.52 -8.08
N ASN A 16 -2.20 7.61 -8.18
CA ASN A 16 -1.43 8.14 -7.05
C ASN A 16 -2.33 8.55 -5.87
N PRO A 17 -3.43 9.31 -6.07
CA PRO A 17 -4.38 9.61 -4.99
C PRO A 17 -5.03 8.36 -4.41
N LEU A 18 -5.38 7.36 -5.24
CA LEU A 18 -5.97 6.12 -4.77
C LEU A 18 -5.00 5.31 -3.91
N ILE A 19 -3.73 5.19 -4.32
CA ILE A 19 -2.69 4.51 -3.55
C ILE A 19 -2.47 5.22 -2.22
N LEU A 20 -2.41 6.56 -2.21
CA LEU A 20 -2.30 7.34 -0.98
C LEU A 20 -3.49 7.11 -0.04
N LEU A 21 -4.71 7.08 -0.59
CA LEU A 21 -5.92 6.78 0.17
C LEU A 21 -5.89 5.37 0.75
N MET A 22 -5.52 4.37 -0.05
CA MET A 22 -5.38 2.98 0.39
C MET A 22 -4.33 2.84 1.48
N PHE A 23 -3.22 3.57 1.37
CA PHE A 23 -2.19 3.62 2.40
C PHE A 23 -2.71 4.21 3.72
N ALA A 24 -3.44 5.33 3.63
CA ALA A 24 -4.07 5.94 4.80
C ALA A 24 -5.06 4.96 5.48
N VAL A 25 -5.88 4.26 4.70
CA VAL A 25 -6.80 3.25 5.22
C VAL A 25 -6.05 2.09 5.88
N ALA A 26 -5.00 1.56 5.25
CA ALA A 26 -4.20 0.48 5.83
C ALA A 26 -3.56 0.90 7.17
N LEU A 27 -3.08 2.14 7.25
CA LEU A 27 -2.51 2.74 8.46
C LEU A 27 -3.56 2.90 9.57
N LEU A 28 -4.78 3.33 9.22
CA LEU A 28 -5.90 3.40 10.17
C LEU A 28 -6.30 2.01 10.68
N VAL A 29 -6.37 1.00 9.81
CA VAL A 29 -6.65 -0.39 10.17
C VAL A 29 -5.56 -0.94 11.09
N PHE A 30 -4.29 -0.64 10.80
CA PHE A 30 -3.17 -1.00 11.67
C PHE A 30 -3.31 -0.40 13.07
N PHE A 31 -3.59 0.91 13.18
CA PHE A 31 -3.81 1.56 14.47
C PHE A 31 -5.03 1.01 15.19
N TRP A 32 -6.11 0.71 14.47
CA TRP A 32 -7.29 0.08 15.05
C TRP A 32 -6.96 -1.27 15.68
N GLY A 33 -6.16 -2.10 14.99
CA GLY A 33 -5.68 -3.36 15.54
C GLY A 33 -4.82 -3.18 16.80
N LEU A 34 -3.98 -2.15 16.84
CA LEU A 34 -3.16 -1.81 18.01
C LEU A 34 -4.00 -1.37 19.21
N LEU A 35 -4.98 -0.48 18.99
CA LEU A 35 -5.91 -0.03 20.03
C LEU A 35 -6.71 -1.22 20.58
N ARG A 36 -7.18 -2.11 19.70
CA ARG A 36 -7.91 -3.32 20.09
C ARG A 36 -7.05 -4.25 20.96
N LEU A 37 -5.78 -4.42 20.62
CA LEU A 37 -4.85 -5.23 21.40
C LEU A 37 -4.64 -4.68 22.83
N ILE A 38 -4.66 -3.35 22.98
CA ILE A 38 -4.48 -2.68 24.28
C ILE A 38 -5.77 -2.72 25.11
N TRP A 39 -6.92 -2.40 24.51
CA TRP A 39 -8.20 -2.32 25.24
C TRP A 39 -8.75 -3.67 25.66
N TYR A 40 -8.51 -4.72 24.90
CA TYR A 40 -9.01 -6.07 25.20
C TYR A 40 -7.90 -7.00 25.70
N SER A 41 -6.97 -6.47 26.51
CA SER A 41 -5.82 -7.23 27.04
C SER A 41 -6.18 -8.47 27.86
N ASP A 42 -7.41 -8.53 28.35
CA ASP A 42 -7.87 -9.57 29.28
C ASP A 42 -8.66 -10.70 28.57
N SER A 43 -8.92 -10.56 27.26
CA SER A 43 -9.60 -11.58 26.44
C SER A 43 -8.64 -12.12 25.38
N ASP A 44 -8.27 -13.40 25.51
CA ASP A 44 -7.36 -14.05 24.56
C ASP A 44 -7.91 -14.06 23.12
N GLU A 45 -9.24 -14.16 22.94
CA GLU A 45 -9.89 -14.17 21.64
C GLU A 45 -9.84 -12.80 20.93
N GLU A 46 -10.09 -11.72 21.68
CA GLU A 46 -10.01 -10.35 21.14
C GLU A 46 -8.56 -9.93 20.86
N ARG A 47 -7.59 -10.44 21.64
CA ARG A 47 -6.16 -10.23 21.38
C ARG A 47 -5.72 -10.90 20.09
N ASP A 48 -6.14 -12.14 19.84
CA ASP A 48 -5.81 -12.82 18.57
C ASP A 48 -6.42 -12.07 17.38
N THR A 49 -7.64 -11.58 17.53
CA THR A 49 -8.30 -10.74 16.52
C THR A 49 -7.52 -9.45 16.26
N GLY A 50 -7.12 -8.74 17.32
CA GLY A 50 -6.30 -7.52 17.21
C GLY A 50 -4.97 -7.78 16.48
N ARG A 51 -4.28 -8.87 16.82
CA ARG A 51 -3.04 -9.28 16.13
C ARG A 51 -3.26 -9.53 14.64
N ARG A 52 -4.32 -10.25 14.27
CA ARG A 52 -4.65 -10.49 12.86
C ARG A 52 -4.90 -9.20 12.11
N VAL A 53 -5.64 -8.25 12.69
CA VAL A 53 -5.92 -6.95 12.07
C VAL A 53 -4.63 -6.16 11.83
N ILE A 54 -3.72 -6.13 12.82
CA ILE A 54 -2.40 -5.50 12.67
C ILE A 54 -1.64 -6.12 11.49
N VAL A 55 -1.58 -7.45 11.43
CA VAL A 55 -0.87 -8.17 10.36
C VAL A 55 -1.47 -7.85 8.99
N TRP A 56 -2.80 -7.83 8.86
CA TRP A 56 -3.46 -7.45 7.61
C TRP A 56 -3.15 -6.01 7.18
N GLY A 57 -3.09 -5.07 8.12
CA GLY A 57 -2.65 -3.70 7.86
C GLY A 57 -1.21 -3.63 7.34
N ILE A 58 -0.28 -4.35 7.99
CA ILE A 58 1.13 -4.43 7.56
C ILE A 58 1.25 -5.06 6.18
N VAL A 59 0.58 -6.19 5.93
CA VAL A 59 0.61 -6.88 4.63
C VAL A 59 0.10 -5.97 3.53
N GLY A 60 -0.97 -5.21 3.77
CA GLY A 60 -1.47 -4.21 2.83
C GLY A 60 -0.41 -3.17 2.48
N MET A 61 0.24 -2.57 3.49
CA MET A 61 1.33 -1.61 3.29
C MET A 61 2.54 -2.22 2.56
N LEU A 62 2.91 -3.44 2.91
CA LEU A 62 4.01 -4.17 2.26
C LEU A 62 3.73 -4.36 0.77
N ILE A 63 2.52 -4.76 0.38
CA ILE A 63 2.12 -4.94 -1.02
C ILE A 63 2.27 -3.62 -1.78
N MET A 64 1.79 -2.50 -1.23
CA MET A 64 1.89 -1.19 -1.86
C MET A 64 3.35 -0.79 -2.13
N ILE A 65 4.25 -1.00 -1.16
CA ILE A 65 5.69 -0.73 -1.32
C ILE A 65 6.32 -1.70 -2.32
N SER A 66 5.92 -2.96 -2.29
CA SER A 66 6.47 -4.02 -3.14
C SER A 66 6.16 -3.78 -4.62
N VAL A 67 5.00 -3.21 -4.96
CA VAL A 67 4.66 -2.88 -6.35
C VAL A 67 5.69 -1.94 -6.97
N TYR A 68 6.04 -0.83 -6.31
CA TYR A 68 7.08 0.09 -6.80
C TYR A 68 8.45 -0.58 -6.89
N GLY A 69 8.79 -1.43 -5.91
CA GLY A 69 10.03 -2.21 -5.91
C GLY A 69 10.12 -3.15 -7.11
N ILE A 70 9.06 -3.91 -7.37
CA ILE A 70 8.98 -4.86 -8.49
C ILE A 70 9.04 -4.12 -9.83
N ILE A 71 8.31 -3.01 -9.99
CA ILE A 71 8.34 -2.23 -11.23
C ILE A 71 9.76 -1.72 -11.51
N ASN A 72 10.43 -1.13 -10.51
CA ASN A 72 11.80 -0.65 -10.67
C ASN A 72 12.81 -1.79 -10.95
N LEU A 73 12.64 -2.94 -10.29
CA LEU A 73 13.46 -4.13 -10.54
C LEU A 73 13.30 -4.59 -12.00
N LEU A 74 12.08 -4.70 -12.49
CA LEU A 74 11.81 -5.10 -13.88
C LEU A 74 12.40 -4.10 -14.88
N LEU A 75 12.16 -2.80 -14.68
CA LEU A 75 12.70 -1.75 -15.55
C LEU A 75 14.23 -1.78 -15.61
N SER A 76 14.90 -1.93 -14.46
CA SER A 76 16.36 -2.05 -14.40
C SER A 76 16.88 -3.34 -15.05
N THR A 77 16.17 -4.45 -14.87
CA THR A 77 16.54 -5.76 -15.46
C THR A 77 16.52 -5.71 -16.99
N PHE A 78 15.56 -4.99 -17.57
CA PHE A 78 15.43 -4.84 -19.02
C PHE A 78 16.11 -3.58 -19.58
N GLY A 79 16.81 -2.79 -18.75
CA GLY A 79 17.50 -1.57 -19.19
C GLY A 79 16.55 -0.45 -19.67
N ILE A 80 15.31 -0.43 -19.17
CA ILE A 80 14.29 0.54 -19.54
C ILE A 80 14.35 1.72 -18.57
N SER A 81 14.43 2.94 -19.10
CA SER A 81 14.35 4.16 -18.28
C SER A 81 12.99 4.29 -17.61
N THR A 82 12.96 4.61 -16.31
CA THR A 82 11.72 4.78 -15.55
C THR A 82 10.85 5.88 -16.18
N PRO A 83 9.63 5.56 -16.65
CA PRO A 83 8.71 6.55 -17.19
C PRO A 83 8.25 7.54 -16.12
N ASP A 84 7.99 8.79 -16.51
CA ASP A 84 7.61 9.85 -15.56
C ASP A 84 6.28 9.57 -14.85
N TYR A 85 5.37 8.79 -15.44
CA TYR A 85 4.12 8.37 -14.80
C TYR A 85 4.26 7.22 -13.80
N ILE A 86 5.45 6.66 -13.59
CA ILE A 86 5.69 5.63 -12.57
C ILE A 86 6.34 6.25 -11.31
N ARG A 87 6.77 7.50 -11.41
CA ARG A 87 7.43 8.24 -10.34
C ARG A 87 6.46 8.78 -9.30
#